data_AF-A0A519CJA0-F1
#
_entry.id   AF-A0A519CJA0-F1
#
_cell.length_a   1.000
_cell.length_b   1.000
_cell.length_c   1.000
_cell.angle_alpha   90.00
_cell.angle_beta   90.00
_cell.angle_gamma   90.00
#
_symmetry.space_group_name_H-M   'P 1'
#
loop_
_entity.id
_entity.type
_entity.pdbx_description
1 polymer ?
#
loop_
_entity_poly.entity_id
_entity_poly.type
_entity_poly.pdbx_seq_one_letter_code
_entity_poly.pdbx_strand_id
1 'polypeptide(L)'
;MAKSIRIIEIEIENYRQYHDKQMVKFPDRSDGFSVIIGDNGAGKSNILNAINWCFYQTEPHQKKNVGKYIINQQYMENLDNGKTGTMSVKF
;
A
#
# COMPACT_ATOMS: atom_id res chain seq x y z
N MET A 1 -10.66 -29.90 -5.59
CA MET A 1 -9.95 -29.06 -4.60
C MET A 1 -10.06 -27.62 -5.06
N ALA A 2 -10.65 -26.73 -4.25
CA ALA A 2 -10.71 -25.32 -4.62
C ALA A 2 -9.28 -24.77 -4.65
N LYS A 3 -8.92 -24.09 -5.75
CA LYS A 3 -7.65 -23.38 -5.88
C LYS A 3 -7.57 -22.35 -4.74
N SER A 4 -6.58 -22.47 -3.85
CA SER A 4 -6.37 -21.48 -2.79
C SER A 4 -5.80 -20.21 -3.42
N ILE A 5 -6.51 -19.10 -3.26
CA ILE A 5 -6.02 -17.77 -3.61
C ILE A 5 -5.07 -17.31 -2.49
N ARG A 6 -3.89 -16.82 -2.88
CA ARG A 6 -2.87 -16.29 -1.96
C ARG A 6 -2.25 -15.03 -2.53
N ILE A 7 -1.94 -14.09 -1.66
CA ILE A 7 -1.10 -12.94 -1.96
C ILE A 7 0.35 -13.39 -1.78
N ILE A 8 1.18 -13.28 -2.83
CA ILE A 8 2.59 -13.71 -2.82
C ILE A 8 3.48 -12.52 -2.53
N GLU A 9 3.27 -11.42 -3.23
CA GLU A 9 3.99 -10.16 -3.03
C GLU A 9 3.06 -8.99 -3.28
N ILE A 10 3.44 -7.82 -2.77
CA ILE A 10 2.80 -6.55 -3.10
C ILE A 10 3.89 -5.52 -3.35
N GLU A 11 3.78 -4.83 -4.49
CA GLU A 11 4.56 -3.66 -4.86
C GLU A 11 3.71 -2.42 -4.61
N ILE A 12 4.24 -1.48 -3.83
CA ILE A 12 3.58 -0.23 -3.44
C ILE A 12 4.49 0.92 -3.85
N GLU A 13 4.01 1.83 -4.67
CA GLU A 13 4.78 2.98 -5.15
C GLU A 13 3.99 4.27 -4.93
N ASN A 14 4.60 5.21 -4.18
CA ASN A 14 4.04 6.54 -3.89
C ASN A 14 2.59 6.51 -3.36
N TYR A 15 2.22 5.48 -2.60
CA TYR A 15 0.88 5.32 -2.04
C TYR A 15 0.86 5.73 -0.56
N ARG A 16 0.01 6.70 -0.19
CA ARG A 16 -0.10 7.24 1.18
C ARG A 16 1.27 7.61 1.74
N GLN A 17 1.70 7.07 2.89
CA GLN A 17 3.04 7.39 3.42
C GLN A 17 4.17 6.52 2.86
N TYR A 18 3.89 5.57 1.95
CA TYR A 18 4.94 4.85 1.23
C TYR A 18 5.51 5.77 0.15
N HIS A 19 6.78 6.14 0.30
CA HIS A 19 7.53 6.93 -0.67
C HIS A 19 8.36 5.99 -1.54
N ASP A 20 8.49 6.32 -2.83
CA ASP A 20 9.11 5.47 -3.85
C ASP A 20 8.53 4.05 -3.86
N LYS A 21 9.23 3.15 -4.54
CA LYS A 21 8.86 1.75 -4.67
C LYS A 21 9.24 0.93 -3.44
N GLN A 22 8.25 0.30 -2.85
CA GLN A 22 8.35 -0.63 -1.72
C GLN A 22 7.85 -1.99 -2.15
N MET A 23 8.52 -3.06 -1.71
CA MET A 23 8.16 -4.44 -2.05
C MET A 23 8.05 -5.26 -0.76
N VAL A 24 6.90 -5.91 -0.56
CA VAL A 24 6.68 -6.83 0.55
C VAL A 24 6.39 -8.21 -0.01
N LYS A 25 7.24 -9.18 0.32
CA LYS A 25 7.06 -10.59 -0.02
C LYS A 25 6.49 -11.34 1.16
N PHE A 26 5.41 -12.07 0.93
CA PHE A 26 4.76 -12.89 1.96
C PHE A 26 5.30 -14.33 1.90
N PRO A 27 5.61 -14.93 3.05
CA PRO A 27 6.07 -16.32 3.12
C PRO A 27 4.95 -17.30 2.73
N ASP A 28 5.32 -18.52 2.37
CA ASP A 28 4.33 -19.57 2.18
C ASP A 28 3.65 -19.90 3.53
N ARG A 29 2.45 -20.47 3.48
CA ARG A 29 1.74 -20.89 4.68
C ARG A 29 2.47 -22.03 5.41
N SER A 30 3.26 -22.83 4.68
CA SER A 30 4.17 -23.82 5.29
C SER A 30 5.21 -23.18 6.20
N ASP A 31 5.60 -21.94 5.90
CA ASP A 31 6.68 -21.23 6.59
C ASP A 31 6.14 -20.38 7.76
N GLY A 32 4.81 -20.25 7.87
CA GLY A 32 4.12 -19.63 8.99
C GLY A 32 3.11 -18.55 8.58
N PHE A 33 3.07 -17.47 9.36
CA PHE A 33 2.19 -16.33 9.14
C PHE A 33 2.99 -15.01 9.19
N SER A 34 2.51 -14.00 8.48
CA SER A 34 3.12 -12.66 8.48
C SER A 34 2.56 -11.79 9.59
N VAL A 35 3.44 -11.00 10.21
CA VAL A 35 3.06 -9.94 11.15
C VAL A 35 3.66 -8.63 10.68
N ILE A 36 2.84 -7.58 10.58
CA ILE A 36 3.29 -6.22 10.26
C ILE A 36 3.35 -5.43 11.57
N ILE A 37 4.56 -5.10 12.02
CA ILE A 37 4.83 -4.39 13.28
C ILE A 37 5.41 -3.01 12.97
N GLY A 38 5.16 -2.04 13.83
CA GLY A 38 5.68 -0.67 13.73
C GLY A 38 4.88 0.30 14.60
N ASP A 39 5.34 1.54 14.70
CA ASP A 39 4.71 2.55 15.54
C ASP A 39 3.40 3.09 14.97
N ASN A 40 2.64 3.80 15.81
CA ASN A 40 1.44 4.51 15.36
C ASN A 40 1.82 5.58 14.33
N GLY A 41 1.20 5.51 13.15
CA GLY A 41 1.54 6.39 12.03
C GLY A 41 2.63 5.84 11.10
N ALA A 42 3.30 4.73 11.45
CA ALA A 42 4.32 4.10 10.59
C ALA A 42 3.75 3.43 9.33
N GLY A 43 2.42 3.37 9.18
CA GLY A 43 1.79 2.91 7.95
C GLY A 43 1.15 1.54 7.93
N LYS A 44 1.17 0.80 9.03
CA LYS A 44 0.60 -0.56 9.12
C LYS A 44 -0.80 -0.69 8.49
N SER A 45 -1.73 0.19 8.85
CA SER A 45 -3.10 0.20 8.30
C SER A 45 -3.15 0.58 6.81
N ASN A 46 -2.15 1.32 6.31
CA ASN A 46 -2.06 1.67 4.90
C ASN A 46 -1.57 0.51 4.03
N ILE A 47 -0.80 -0.47 4.54
CA ILE A 47 -0.59 -1.74 3.79
C ILE A 47 -1.92 -2.45 3.57
N LEU A 48 -2.76 -2.54 4.61
CA LEU A 48 -4.08 -3.14 4.47
C LEU A 48 -4.98 -2.35 3.51
N ASN A 49 -4.92 -1.02 3.53
CA ASN A 49 -5.62 -0.19 2.56
C ASN A 49 -5.07 -0.37 1.14
N ALA A 50 -3.75 -0.51 0.95
CA ALA A 50 -3.16 -0.74 -0.37
C ALA A 50 -3.70 -2.03 -1.01
N ILE A 51 -3.79 -3.10 -0.22
CA ILE A 51 -4.40 -4.37 -0.63
C ILE A 51 -5.86 -4.16 -1.07
N ASN A 52 -6.65 -3.48 -0.23
CA ASN A 52 -8.06 -3.21 -0.54
C ASN A 52 -8.24 -2.28 -1.75
N TRP A 53 -7.36 -1.30 -1.91
CA TRP A 53 -7.40 -0.36 -3.02
C TRP A 53 -7.11 -1.08 -4.34
N CYS A 54 -6.10 -1.95 -4.36
CA CYS A 54 -5.75 -2.71 -5.55
C CYS A 54 -6.87 -3.68 -5.99
N PHE A 55 -7.53 -4.38 -5.06
CA PHE A 55 -8.59 -5.34 -5.41
C PHE A 55 -9.98 -4.72 -5.58
N TYR A 56 -10.28 -3.67 -4.81
CA TYR A 56 -11.65 -3.18 -4.63
C TYR A 56 -11.78 -1.67 -4.81
N GLN A 57 -10.69 -0.94 -5.08
CA GLN A 57 -10.69 0.53 -5.22
C GLN A 57 -11.24 1.25 -3.98
N THR A 58 -11.07 0.66 -2.79
CA THR A 58 -11.51 1.22 -1.51
C THR A 58 -10.39 1.24 -0.48
N GLU A 59 -10.49 2.15 0.49
CA GLU A 59 -9.58 2.21 1.64
C GLU A 59 -10.40 2.27 2.95
N PRO A 60 -10.85 1.13 3.48
CA PRO A 60 -11.78 1.10 4.62
C PRO A 60 -11.19 1.69 5.90
N HIS A 61 -9.87 1.75 6.03
CA HIS A 61 -9.19 2.28 7.22
C HIS A 61 -8.74 3.74 7.02
N GLN A 62 -9.69 4.62 6.65
CA GLN A 62 -9.42 5.99 6.19
C GLN A 62 -9.63 7.11 7.22
N LYS A 63 -9.91 6.84 8.51
CA LYS A 63 -10.29 7.91 9.49
C LYS A 63 -9.35 9.13 9.50
N LYS A 64 -8.06 8.96 9.22
CA LYS A 64 -7.05 10.05 9.17
C LYS A 64 -6.79 10.65 7.77
N ASN A 65 -7.38 10.05 6.74
CA ASN A 65 -7.09 10.30 5.33
C ASN A 65 -8.31 10.83 4.54
N VAL A 66 -9.43 11.09 5.21
CA VAL A 66 -10.63 11.68 4.59
C VAL A 66 -10.27 13.01 3.93
N GLY A 67 -10.57 13.16 2.65
CA GLY A 67 -10.27 14.36 1.86
C GLY A 67 -8.81 14.52 1.41
N LYS A 68 -7.91 13.58 1.75
CA LYS A 68 -6.51 13.61 1.32
C LYS A 68 -6.29 12.77 0.06
N TYR A 69 -5.43 13.24 -0.83
CA TYR A 69 -4.97 12.48 -1.99
C TYR A 69 -4.38 11.13 -1.59
N ILE A 70 -4.61 10.10 -2.41
CA ILE A 70 -4.08 8.75 -2.18
C ILE A 70 -2.58 8.73 -2.47
N ILE A 71 -2.14 9.45 -3.50
CA ILE A 71 -0.73 9.62 -3.83
C ILE A 71 0.02 10.27 -2.67
N ASN A 72 1.26 9.85 -2.46
CA ASN A 72 2.12 10.33 -1.39
C ASN A 72 2.30 11.84 -1.48
N GLN A 73 2.02 12.53 -0.36
CA GLN A 73 2.02 13.98 -0.32
C GLN A 73 3.42 14.57 -0.52
N GLN A 74 4.46 13.98 0.10
CA GLN A 74 5.83 14.45 -0.07
C GLN A 74 6.33 14.24 -1.50
N TYR A 75 5.97 13.11 -2.11
CA TYR A 75 6.26 12.87 -3.52
C TYR A 75 5.61 13.94 -4.41
N MET A 76 4.34 14.28 -4.15
CA MET A 76 3.62 15.32 -4.89
C MET A 76 4.22 16.72 -4.70
N GLU A 77 4.63 17.07 -3.49
CA GLU A 77 5.23 18.37 -3.17
C GLU A 77 6.61 18.55 -3.83
N ASN A 78 7.32 17.45 -4.10
CA ASN A 78 8.62 17.45 -4.76
C ASN A 78 8.54 17.32 -6.30
N LEU A 79 7.34 17.25 -6.89
CA LEU A 79 7.19 17.22 -8.35
C LEU A 79 7.42 18.61 -8.94
N ASP A 80 8.23 18.67 -10.00
CA ASP A 80 8.38 19.90 -10.78
C ASP A 80 7.04 20.35 -11.38
N ASN A 81 6.85 21.66 -11.45
CA ASN A 81 5.66 22.25 -12.06
C ASN A 81 5.45 21.74 -13.49
N GLY A 82 4.21 21.30 -13.79
CA GLY A 82 3.84 20.76 -15.09
C GLY A 82 4.20 19.28 -15.29
N LYS A 83 4.75 18.59 -14.29
CA LYS A 83 4.96 17.14 -14.33
C LYS A 83 3.75 16.38 -13.80
N THR A 84 3.60 15.14 -14.26
CA THR A 84 2.60 14.21 -13.77
C THR A 84 3.22 13.29 -12.72
N GLY A 85 2.62 13.25 -11.54
CA GLY A 85 2.92 12.26 -10.51
C GLY A 85 2.14 10.97 -10.72
N THR A 86 2.74 9.83 -10.38
CA THR A 86 2.05 8.54 -10.42
C THR A 86 2.20 7.79 -9.09
N MET A 87 1.18 7.00 -8.78
CA MET A 87 1.21 6.01 -7.70
C MET A 87 0.71 4.68 -8.23
N SER A 88 1.16 3.59 -7.63
CA SER A 88 0.65 2.27 -7.98
C SER A 88 0.67 1.30 -6.79
N VAL A 89 -0.25 0.34 -6.83
CA VAL A 89 -0.22 -0.86 -6.01
C VAL A 89 -0.43 -2.05 -6.95
N LYS A 90 0.44 -3.06 -6.88
CA LYS A 90 0.41 -4.24 -7.75
C LYS A 90 0.67 -5.51 -6.92
N PHE A 91 0.06 -6.61 -7.34
CA PHE A 91 0.28 -7.96 -6.81
C PHE A 91 1.01 -8.84 -7.83
#